data_AF-A0A2P6Q2W1-F1
#
_entry.id   AF-A0A2P6Q2W1-F1
#
_cell.length_a   1.000
_cell.length_b   1.000
_cell.length_c   1.000
_cell.angle_alpha   90.00
_cell.angle_beta   90.00
_cell.angle_gamma   90.00
#
_symmetry.space_group_name_H-M   'P 1'
#
loop_
_entity.id
_entity.type
_entity.pdbx_description
1 polymer ?
#
loop_
_entity_poly.entity_id
_entity_poly.type
_entity_poly.pdbx_seq_one_letter_code
_entity_poly.pdbx_strand_id
1 'polypeptide(L)'
;MLKNGLDYIGPGAARIEGYALRTAQQDGVYIGEPTTVDWLYVYPQGMEKMVTYKNERYNNTPMFITENGYGENSTNEELFHDVKRVEYMRSYLQALADAMSGSLCGEG
;
A
#
# COMPACT_ATOMS: atom_id res chain seq x y z
N MET A 1 -30.92 -27.53 -6.69
CA MET A 1 -32.22 -26.89 -6.39
C MET A 1 -32.06 -26.34 -4.97
N LEU A 2 -31.90 -25.06 -4.66
CA LEU A 2 -32.12 -23.77 -5.33
C LEU A 2 -30.86 -22.88 -5.21
N LYS A 3 -30.71 -21.96 -6.15
CA LYS A 3 -29.56 -21.08 -6.39
C LYS A 3 -29.45 -19.98 -5.33
N ASN A 4 -28.26 -19.76 -4.78
CA ASN A 4 -27.75 -18.48 -4.27
C ASN A 4 -26.23 -18.46 -4.50
N GLY A 5 -25.87 -18.32 -5.78
CA GLY A 5 -24.49 -18.18 -6.21
C GLY A 5 -24.12 -16.71 -6.27
N LEU A 6 -23.29 -16.29 -5.33
CA LEU A 6 -22.26 -15.27 -5.51
C LEU A 6 -21.09 -15.70 -4.63
N ASP A 7 -20.37 -16.73 -5.08
CA ASP A 7 -18.96 -16.84 -4.70
C ASP A 7 -18.31 -15.53 -5.13
N TYR A 8 -17.73 -14.78 -4.19
CA TYR A 8 -16.88 -13.63 -4.48
C TYR A 8 -15.58 -14.14 -5.13
N ILE A 9 -15.66 -14.68 -6.34
CA ILE A 9 -14.50 -14.97 -7.16
C ILE A 9 -14.08 -13.63 -7.76
N GLY A 10 -13.16 -12.96 -7.07
CA GLY A 10 -12.46 -11.82 -7.62
C GLY A 10 -11.75 -12.19 -8.93
N PRO A 11 -11.47 -11.23 -9.82
CA PRO A 11 -10.81 -11.49 -11.10
C PRO A 11 -9.49 -12.28 -10.93
N GLY A 12 -9.28 -13.32 -11.75
CA GLY A 12 -7.96 -13.98 -11.92
C GLY A 12 -7.73 -15.36 -11.28
N ALA A 13 -8.75 -16.08 -10.81
CA ALA A 13 -8.59 -17.34 -10.06
C ALA A 13 -8.08 -18.59 -10.82
N ALA A 14 -7.40 -18.48 -11.97
CA ALA A 14 -6.95 -19.63 -12.77
C ALA A 14 -5.47 -20.03 -12.52
N ARG A 15 -5.22 -21.33 -12.30
CA ARG A 15 -3.90 -21.88 -11.89
C ARG A 15 -2.76 -21.69 -12.90
N ILE A 16 -3.06 -21.43 -14.17
CA ILE A 16 -2.04 -21.30 -15.23
C ILE A 16 -1.48 -19.88 -15.35
N GLU A 17 -2.04 -18.90 -14.63
CA GLU A 17 -1.65 -17.48 -14.74
C GLU A 17 -0.84 -16.96 -13.54
N GLY A 18 -0.59 -17.80 -12.51
CA GLY A 18 0.23 -17.39 -11.36
C GLY A 18 -0.41 -16.31 -10.47
N TYR A 19 -1.73 -16.41 -10.22
CA TYR A 19 -2.45 -15.44 -9.41
C TYR A 19 -2.33 -15.70 -7.90
N ALA A 20 -1.84 -14.70 -7.17
CA ALA A 20 -2.03 -14.58 -5.73
C ALA A 20 -3.29 -13.75 -5.48
N LEU A 21 -4.26 -14.31 -4.73
CA LEU A 21 -5.41 -13.53 -4.27
C LEU A 21 -4.92 -12.39 -3.39
N ARG A 22 -5.08 -11.15 -3.84
CA ARG A 22 -4.80 -9.95 -3.05
C ARG A 22 -6.13 -9.41 -2.54
N THR A 23 -6.24 -9.25 -1.23
CA THR A 23 -7.38 -8.61 -0.57
C THR A 23 -6.87 -7.42 0.23
N ALA A 24 -7.59 -6.30 0.16
CA ALA A 24 -7.37 -5.14 1.03
C ALA A 24 -8.09 -5.29 2.37
N GLN A 25 -8.89 -6.35 2.53
CA GLN A 25 -9.69 -6.61 3.73
C GLN A 25 -9.24 -7.86 4.46
N GLN A 26 -9.24 -7.77 5.79
CA GLN A 26 -9.17 -8.88 6.72
C GLN A 26 -10.44 -8.87 7.57
N ASP A 27 -11.22 -9.95 7.53
CA ASP A 27 -12.49 -10.07 8.28
C ASP A 27 -13.48 -8.91 8.03
N GLY A 28 -13.50 -8.41 6.79
CA GLY A 28 -14.34 -7.27 6.38
C GLY A 28 -13.78 -5.90 6.75
N VAL A 29 -12.63 -5.82 7.43
CA VAL A 29 -11.96 -4.57 7.81
C VAL A 29 -10.87 -4.25 6.79
N TYR A 30 -10.92 -3.04 6.21
CA TYR A 30 -9.87 -2.58 5.30
C TYR A 30 -8.54 -2.37 6.04
N ILE A 31 -7.44 -2.66 5.36
CA ILE A 31 -6.08 -2.44 5.85
C ILE A 31 -5.79 -0.95 6.13
N GLY A 32 -6.48 -0.05 5.43
CA GLY A 32 -6.29 1.39 5.53
C GLY A 32 -7.46 2.17 4.94
N GLU A 33 -7.37 3.50 4.99
CA GLU A 33 -8.39 4.39 4.41
C GLU A 33 -8.43 4.20 2.88
N PRO A 34 -9.58 3.87 2.27
CA PRO A 34 -9.70 3.78 0.82
C PRO A 34 -9.55 5.16 0.16
N THR A 35 -9.04 5.19 -1.07
CA THR A 35 -8.97 6.41 -1.89
C THR A 35 -9.94 6.34 -3.07
N THR A 36 -9.93 7.37 -3.92
CA THR A 36 -10.69 7.33 -5.19
C THR A 36 -10.11 6.35 -6.22
N VAL A 37 -8.88 5.87 -6.01
CA VAL A 37 -8.24 4.84 -6.81
C VAL A 37 -8.50 3.49 -6.14
N ASP A 38 -9.18 2.60 -6.85
CA ASP A 38 -9.73 1.33 -6.35
C ASP A 38 -8.70 0.40 -5.70
N TRP A 39 -7.46 0.40 -6.19
CA TRP A 39 -6.38 -0.42 -5.66
C TRP A 39 -5.56 0.25 -4.54
N LEU A 40 -5.77 1.54 -4.26
CA LEU A 40 -4.94 2.32 -3.36
C LEU A 40 -5.63 2.56 -2.00
N TYR A 41 -5.02 2.04 -0.94
CA TYR A 41 -5.43 2.22 0.45
C TYR A 41 -4.29 2.86 1.24
N VAL A 42 -4.60 3.85 2.09
CA VAL A 42 -3.62 4.59 2.88
C VAL A 42 -3.16 3.75 4.06
N TYR A 43 -1.92 3.28 4.00
CA TYR A 43 -1.32 2.43 5.04
C TYR A 43 0.19 2.70 5.15
N PRO A 44 0.61 3.83 5.78
CA PRO A 44 2.00 4.27 5.82
C PRO A 44 2.95 3.27 6.48
N GLN A 45 2.49 2.48 7.46
CA GLN A 45 3.27 1.41 8.08
C GLN A 45 3.73 0.34 7.08
N GLY A 46 3.03 0.23 5.93
CA GLY A 46 3.46 -0.64 4.83
C GLY A 46 4.78 -0.21 4.21
N MET A 47 5.09 1.10 4.18
CA MET A 47 6.37 1.62 3.68
C MET A 47 7.54 1.11 4.52
N GLU A 48 7.43 1.24 5.85
CA GLU A 48 8.45 0.76 6.78
C GLU A 48 8.70 -0.73 6.62
N LYS A 49 7.63 -1.55 6.67
CA LYS A 49 7.72 -3.00 6.49
C LYS A 49 8.35 -3.39 5.16
N MET A 50 8.00 -2.72 4.07
CA MET A 50 8.51 -3.03 2.74
C MET A 50 9.99 -2.68 2.60
N VAL A 51 10.40 -1.50 3.07
CA VAL A 51 11.80 -1.06 3.03
C VAL A 51 12.66 -1.97 3.90
N THR A 52 12.24 -2.25 5.14
CA THR A 52 12.96 -3.17 6.04
C THR A 52 13.10 -4.56 5.43
N TYR A 53 12.01 -5.11 4.87
CA TYR A 53 12.07 -6.42 4.19
C TYR A 53 13.07 -6.42 3.02
N LYS A 54 13.06 -5.38 2.17
CA LYS A 54 13.99 -5.29 1.04
C LYS A 54 15.43 -5.11 1.50
N ASN A 55 15.65 -4.29 2.51
CA ASN A 55 16.96 -4.09 3.14
C ASN A 55 17.54 -5.44 3.61
N GLU A 56 16.79 -6.21 4.40
CA GLU A 56 17.22 -7.51 4.91
C GLU A 56 17.38 -8.55 3.79
N ARG A 57 16.39 -8.65 2.88
CA ARG A 57 16.35 -9.68 1.84
C ARG A 57 17.45 -9.55 0.79
N TYR A 58 17.96 -8.34 0.59
CA TYR A 58 18.97 -8.01 -0.41
C TYR A 58 20.22 -7.37 0.20
N ASN A 59 20.49 -7.65 1.48
CA ASN A 59 21.75 -7.31 2.15
C ASN A 59 22.14 -5.83 2.04
N ASN A 60 21.18 -4.95 2.33
CA ASN A 60 21.34 -3.49 2.32
C ASN A 60 21.91 -2.94 1.00
N THR A 61 21.46 -3.50 -0.12
CA THR A 61 21.78 -2.96 -1.44
C THR A 61 21.17 -1.57 -1.60
N PRO A 62 21.93 -0.55 -2.03
CA PRO A 62 21.39 0.79 -2.29
C PRO A 62 20.17 0.74 -3.22
N MET A 63 19.11 1.43 -2.84
CA MET A 63 17.84 1.40 -3.55
C MET A 63 17.17 2.76 -3.60
N PHE A 64 16.29 2.93 -4.60
CA PHE A 64 15.49 4.13 -4.79
C PHE A 64 14.01 3.78 -4.73
N ILE A 65 13.23 4.61 -4.06
CA ILE A 65 11.77 4.59 -4.20
C ILE A 65 11.44 5.42 -5.44
N THR A 66 11.04 4.75 -6.51
CA THR A 66 10.73 5.42 -7.78
C THR A 66 9.34 6.04 -7.79
N GLU A 67 8.40 5.51 -7.00
CA GLU A 67 7.01 5.97 -6.97
C GLU A 67 6.43 5.90 -5.55
N ASN A 68 5.78 6.99 -5.13
CA ASN A 68 4.91 7.06 -3.96
C ASN A 68 3.97 8.25 -4.15
N GLY A 69 2.66 8.03 -4.11
CA GLY A 69 1.70 9.11 -4.37
C GLY A 69 0.28 8.79 -3.94
N TYR A 70 -0.55 9.83 -3.93
CA TYR A 70 -1.96 9.79 -3.55
C TYR A 70 -2.84 10.22 -4.72
N GLY A 71 -3.67 9.27 -5.19
CA GLY A 71 -4.63 9.51 -6.27
C GLY A 71 -5.97 10.00 -5.74
N GLU A 72 -6.43 11.14 -6.25
CA GLU A 72 -7.72 11.72 -5.91
C GLU A 72 -8.45 12.17 -7.18
N ASN A 73 -9.75 11.89 -7.25
CA ASN A 73 -10.65 12.44 -8.25
C ASN A 73 -11.34 13.67 -7.64
N SER A 74 -10.65 14.80 -7.71
CA SER A 74 -11.09 16.06 -7.13
C SER A 74 -11.75 16.96 -8.19
N THR A 75 -12.69 17.80 -7.76
CA THR A 75 -13.22 18.92 -8.56
C THR A 75 -12.22 20.08 -8.60
N ASN A 76 -12.39 21.05 -9.51
CA ASN A 76 -11.42 22.14 -9.69
C ASN A 76 -11.21 23.00 -8.44
N GLU A 77 -12.26 23.21 -7.64
CA GLU A 77 -12.21 23.95 -6.38
C GLU A 77 -11.44 23.21 -5.28
N GLU A 78 -11.51 21.87 -5.28
CA GLU A 78 -10.84 21.00 -4.29
C GLU A 78 -9.33 20.88 -4.54
N LEU A 79 -8.87 21.08 -5.78
CA LEU A 79 -7.44 21.06 -6.12
C LEU A 79 -6.62 22.13 -5.37
N PHE A 80 -7.25 23.23 -4.94
CA PHE A 80 -6.59 24.25 -4.14
C PHE A 80 -6.38 23.83 -2.67
N HIS A 81 -7.05 22.77 -2.22
CA HIS A 81 -7.05 22.29 -0.83
C HIS A 81 -6.73 20.79 -0.76
N ASP A 82 -5.59 20.42 -1.34
CA ASP A 82 -5.06 19.06 -1.42
C ASP A 82 -4.48 18.52 -0.09
N VAL A 83 -5.30 18.59 0.97
CA VAL A 83 -4.89 18.24 2.33
C VAL A 83 -4.57 16.75 2.44
N LYS A 84 -5.36 15.88 1.78
CA LYS A 84 -5.21 14.43 1.84
C LYS A 84 -3.89 13.96 1.25
N ARG A 85 -3.46 14.50 0.10
CA ARG A 85 -2.13 14.19 -0.47
C ARG A 85 -1.01 14.69 0.42
N VAL A 86 -1.14 15.88 1.02
CA VAL A 86 -0.14 16.41 1.96
C VAL A 86 0.01 15.49 3.18
N GLU A 87 -1.09 15.04 3.76
CA GLU A 87 -1.09 14.10 4.89
C GLU A 87 -0.51 12.74 4.50
N TYR A 88 -0.88 12.22 3.33
CA TYR A 88 -0.32 11.00 2.76
C TYR A 88 1.21 11.10 2.64
N MET A 89 1.71 12.11 1.94
CA MET A 89 3.15 12.27 1.71
C MET A 89 3.91 12.44 3.03
N ARG A 90 3.36 13.23 3.97
CA ARG A 90 3.97 13.39 5.30
C ARG A 90 4.09 12.07 6.05
N SER A 91 3.02 11.29 6.09
CA SER A 91 3.00 10.01 6.83
C SER A 91 3.93 8.95 6.21
N TYR A 92 4.01 8.87 4.88
CA TYR A 92 4.89 7.92 4.19
C TYR A 92 6.37 8.32 4.29
N LEU A 93 6.69 9.62 4.25
CA LEU A 93 8.04 10.11 4.48
C LEU A 93 8.49 9.87 5.94
N GLN A 94 7.58 10.01 6.91
CA GLN A 94 7.88 9.66 8.30
C GLN A 94 8.18 8.16 8.43
N ALA A 95 7.31 7.30 7.89
CA ALA A 95 7.53 5.84 7.94
C ALA A 95 8.83 5.41 7.24
N LEU A 96 9.22 6.10 6.18
CA LEU A 96 10.52 5.89 5.52
C LEU A 96 11.70 6.29 6.42
N ALA A 97 11.62 7.44 7.08
CA ALA A 97 12.64 7.90 8.01
C ALA A 97 12.79 6.91 9.19
N ASP A 98 11.67 6.40 9.70
CA ASP A 98 11.65 5.39 10.76
C ASP A 98 12.35 4.10 10.30
N ALA A 99 12.04 3.63 9.08
CA ALA A 99 12.68 2.45 8.49
C ALA A 99 14.19 2.61 8.32
N MET A 100 14.64 3.79 7.89
CA MET A 100 16.07 4.11 7.78
C MET A 100 16.74 4.13 9.14
N SER A 101 16.09 4.69 10.17
CA SER A 101 16.64 4.74 11.53
C SER A 101 16.79 3.34 12.14
N GLY A 102 15.80 2.46 11.95
CA GLY A 102 15.87 1.07 12.41
C GLY A 102 16.89 0.24 11.63
N SER A 103 16.98 0.44 10.30
CA SER A 103 17.95 -0.25 9.43
C SER A 103 19.40 0.13 9.74
N LEU A 104 19.65 1.37 10.18
CA LEU A 104 20.98 1.83 10.60
C LEU A 104 21.38 1.34 12.01
N CYS A 105 20.43 0.81 12.77
CA CYS A 105 20.68 0.20 14.08
C CYS A 105 20.80 -1.34 14.02
N GLY A 106 20.76 -1.95 12.84
CA GLY A 106 21.16 -3.34 12.64
C GLY A 106 22.67 -3.50 12.76
N GLU A 107 23.11 -4.05 13.89
CA GLU A 107 24.52 -4.31 14.20
C GLU A 107 25.21 -5.27 13.21
N GLY A 108 26.47 -4.95 12.91
CA GLY A 108 27.66 -5.82 12.89
C GLY A 108 27.56 -7.27 12.41
#